data_AF-A0A0M1N463-F1
#
_entry.id   AF-A0A0M1N463-F1
#
_cell.length_a   1.000
_cell.length_b   1.000
_cell.length_c   1.000
_cell.angle_alpha   90.00
_cell.angle_beta   90.00
_cell.angle_gamma   90.00
#
_symmetry.space_group_name_H-M   'P 1'
#
loop_
_entity.id
_entity.type
_entity.pdbx_description
1 polymer ?
#
loop_
_entity_poly.entity_id
_entity_poly.type
_entity_poly.pdbx_seq_one_letter_code
_entity_poly.pdbx_strand_id
1 'polypeptide(L)' 'MLADDELLVRLGIKSLIEWEKHGFSFIGDAPDGVKALELMEKEVPDILLTDIIMPRSGPSSRSCFQS' A
#
# COMPACT_ATOMS: atom_id res chain seq x y z
N MET A 1 -0.91 0.68 -4.62
CA MET A 1 -0.52 1.37 -3.38
C MET A 1 0.86 0.90 -2.96
N LEU A 2 1.69 1.81 -2.43
CA LEU A 2 2.99 1.47 -1.84
C LEU A 2 2.96 1.69 -0.33
N ALA A 3 3.54 0.80 0.48
CA ALA A 3 3.61 0.96 1.92
C ALA A 3 5.00 0.57 2.43
N ASP A 4 5.78 1.57 2.82
CA ASP A 4 7.19 1.43 3.17
C ASP A 4 7.61 2.64 4.02
N ASP A 5 8.31 2.38 5.12
CA ASP A 5 8.76 3.42 6.05
C ASP A 5 9.88 4.28 5.46
N GLU A 6 10.62 3.77 4.48
CA GLU A 6 11.65 4.51 3.77
C GLU A 6 11.06 5.32 2.61
N LEU A 7 11.04 6.65 2.77
CA LEU A 7 10.59 7.56 1.71
C LEU A 7 11.38 7.41 0.41
N LEU A 8 12.70 7.19 0.49
CA LEU A 8 13.55 7.03 -0.68
C LEU A 8 13.18 5.80 -1.49
N VAL A 9 12.81 4.70 -0.84
CA VAL A 9 12.36 3.47 -1.50
C VAL A 9 11.05 3.73 -2.25
N ARG A 10 10.06 4.39 -1.61
CA ARG A 10 8.79 4.76 -2.26
C ARG A 10 9.00 5.62 -3.49
N LEU A 11 9.83 6.67 -3.39
CA LEU A 11 10.13 7.55 -4.52
C LEU A 11 10.87 6.81 -5.64
N GLY A 12 11.79 5.91 -5.27
CA GLY A 12 12.49 5.03 -6.19
C GLY A 12 11.51 4.16 -6.97
N ILE A 13 10.70 3.36 -6.30
CA ILE A 13 9.72 2.46 -6.94
C ILE A 13 8.72 3.25 -7.79
N LYS A 14 8.24 4.40 -7.29
CA LYS A 14 7.31 5.26 -8.03
C LYS A 14 7.92 5.79 -9.34
N SER A 15 9.21 6.12 -9.34
CA SER A 15 9.92 6.67 -10.50
C SER A 15 10.46 5.58 -11.44
N LEU A 16 10.74 4.39 -10.92
CA LEU A 16 11.24 3.24 -11.68
C LEU A 16 10.14 2.56 -12.51
N ILE A 17 8.89 2.60 -12.02
CA ILE A 17 7.75 1.94 -12.66
C ILE A 17 6.89 2.99 -13.39
N GLU A 18 6.68 2.79 -14.68
CA GLU A 18 5.77 3.63 -15.48
C GLU A 18 4.31 3.14 -15.35
N TRP A 19 3.69 3.40 -14.19
CA TRP A 19 2.34 2.90 -13.83
C TRP A 19 1.30 3.10 -14.94
N GLU A 20 1.22 4.31 -15.48
CA GLU A 20 0.24 4.67 -16.52
C GLU A 20 0.43 3.85 -17.80
N LYS A 21 1.68 3.55 -18.19
CA LYS A 21 1.97 2.70 -19.36
C LYS A 21 1.56 1.25 -19.16
N HIS A 22 1.55 0.79 -17.92
CA HIS A 22 1.10 -0.54 -17.55
C HIS A 22 -0.41 -0.62 -17.26
N GLY A 23 -1.15 0.49 -17.42
CA GLY A 23 -2.58 0.56 -17.14
C GLY A 23 -2.90 0.58 -15.64
N PHE A 24 -1.91 0.87 -14.79
CA PHE A 24 -2.11 1.04 -13.35
C PHE A 24 -2.19 2.53 -13.00
N SER A 25 -3.04 2.85 -12.02
CA SER A 25 -3.11 4.18 -11.42
C SER A 25 -2.45 4.16 -10.04
N PHE A 26 -1.61 5.16 -9.77
CA PHE A 26 -1.00 5.31 -8.46
C PHE A 26 -1.99 5.97 -7.49
N ILE A 27 -2.61 5.16 -6.63
CA ILE A 27 -3.61 5.64 -5.67
C ILE A 27 -3.02 6.34 -4.43
N GLY A 28 -1.74 6.12 -4.14
CA GLY A 28 -1.08 6.68 -2.97
C GLY A 28 -0.03 5.78 -2.35
N ASP A 29 0.67 6.35 -1.36
CA ASP A 29 1.67 5.67 -0.56
C ASP A 29 1.50 5.92 0.94
N ALA A 30 1.94 4.95 1.73
CA ALA A 30 1.87 4.95 3.18
C ALA A 30 3.27 4.81 3.79
N PRO A 31 3.62 5.63 4.81
CA PRO A 31 4.87 5.48 5.55
C PRO A 31 4.84 4.38 6.62
N ASP A 32 3.67 3.82 6.92
CA ASP A 32 3.50 2.81 7.97
C ASP A 32 2.21 2.01 7.76
N GLY A 33 2.07 0.91 8.51
CA GLY A 33 0.91 0.02 8.43
C GLY A 33 -0.41 0.64 8.88
N VAL A 34 -0.40 1.65 9.77
CA VAL A 34 -1.61 2.34 10.22
C VAL A 34 -2.14 3.20 9.08
N LYS A 35 -1.27 3.99 8.45
CA LYS A 35 -1.66 4.82 7.31
C LYS A 35 -2.06 4.00 6.11
N ALA A 36 -1.38 2.87 5.88
CA ALA A 36 -1.74 1.91 4.85
C ALA A 36 -3.16 1.39 5.08
N LEU A 37 -3.52 1.01 6.31
CA LEU A 37 -4.86 0.54 6.64
C LEU A 37 -5.92 1.63 6.40
N GLU A 38 -5.68 2.86 6.86
CA GLU A 38 -6.59 4.00 6.61
C GLU A 38 -6.81 4.26 5.10
N LEU A 39 -5.76 4.11 4.28
CA LEU A 39 -5.83 4.29 2.84
C LEU A 39 -6.55 3.12 2.17
N MET A 40 -6.34 1.89 2.64
CA MET A 40 -7.06 0.71 2.15
C MET A 40 -8.56 0.80 2.40
N GLU A 41 -8.99 1.34 3.54
CA GLU A 41 -10.40 1.55 3.85
C GLU A 41 -11.09 2.57 2.92
N LYS A 42 -10.33 3.51 2.35
CA LYS A 42 -10.85 4.59 1.50
C LYS A 42 -10.76 4.28 0.01
N GLU A 43 -9.60 3.84 -0.44
CA GLU A 43 -9.23 3.77 -1.85
C GLU A 43 -9.10 2.33 -2.37
N VAL A 44 -9.32 1.32 -1.51
CA VAL A 44 -9.34 -0.13 -1.80
C VAL A 44 -8.40 -0.53 -2.96
N PRO A 45 -7.07 -0.58 -2.75
CA PRO A 45 -6.12 -0.94 -3.80
C PRO A 45 -6.34 -2.35 -4.33
N ASP A 46 -6.21 -2.52 -5.65
CA ASP A 46 -6.06 -3.85 -6.26
C ASP A 46 -4.71 -4.50 -5.94
N ILE A 47 -3.66 -3.66 -5.87
CA ILE A 47 -2.27 -4.09 -5.64
C ILE A 47 -1.66 -3.25 -4.52
N LEU A 48 -1.19 -3.93 -3.47
CA LEU A 48 -0.41 -3.36 -2.38
C LEU A 48 1.01 -3.92 -2.41
N LEU A 49 1.99 -3.06 -2.58
CA LEU A 49 3.40 -3.37 -2.39
C LEU A 49 3.80 -2.90 -0.99
N THR A 50 4.16 -3.84 -0.12
CA THR A 50 4.54 -3.62 1.28
C THR A 50 5.83 -4.35 1.57
N ASP A 51 6.63 -3.84 2.51
CA ASP A 51 7.78 -4.58 3.04
C ASP A 51 7.33 -5.87 3.76
N ILE A 52 8.22 -6.87 3.79
CA ILE A 52 7.99 -8.21 4.35
C ILE A 52 7.63 -8.12 5.84
N ILE A 53 8.23 -7.17 6.55
CA ILE A 53 7.93 -6.91 7.96
C ILE A 53 7.71 -5.41 8.15
N MET A 54 6.46 -4.98 8.05
CA MET A 54 6.05 -3.70 8.65
C MET A 54 5.53 -3.95 10.08
N PRO A 55 6.28 -3.61 11.14
CA PRO A 55 5.83 -3.78 12.52
C PRO A 55 4.86 -2.65 12.90
N ARG A 56 3.64 -2.72 12.37
CA ARG A 56 2.42 -2.02 12.83
C ARG A 56 1.23 -2.46 11.99
N SER A 57 1.01 -3.77 11.94
CA SER A 57 -0.31 -4.32 11.59
C SER A 57 -1.19 -4.20 12.83
N GLY A 58 -2.12 -3.23 12.85
CA GLY A 58 -3.24 -3.26 13.80
C GLY A 58 -4.00 -4.59 13.67
N PRO A 59 -4.80 -4.98 14.69
CA PRO A 59 -5.24 -6.36 14.85
C PRO A 59 -5.93 -6.84 13.58
N SER A 60 -5.50 -8.00 13.10
CA SER A 60 -6.11 -8.79 12.03
C SER A 60 -7.63 -8.69 12.08
N SER A 61 -8.20 -7.77 11.30
CA SER A 61 -9.62 -7.75 11.00
C SER A 61 -9.86 -8.91 10.04
N ARG A 62 -9.99 -10.10 10.63
CA ARG A 62 -10.79 -11.17 10.07
C ARG A 62 -12.23 -10.65 9.97
N SER A 63 -12.51 -9.83 8.98
CA SER A 63 -13.81 -9.90 8.31
C SER A 63 -13.55 -10.58 6.99
N CYS A 64 -13.34 -11.89 7.11
CA CYS A 64 -13.62 -12.83 6.05
C CYS A 64 -14.97 -12.42 5.46
N PHE A 65 -15.00 -12.19 4.14
CA PHE A 65 -16.22 -12.17 3.33
C PHE A 65 -17.23 -13.16 3.92
N GLN A 66 -18.19 -12.67 4.71
CA GLN A 66 -19.38 -13.43 5.02
C GLN A 66 -20.42 -12.94 4.03
N SER A 67 -20.83 -13.91 3.22
CA SER A 67 -21.86 -13.85 2.19
C SER A 67 -23.22 -13.47 2.75
#